data_AF-A0A1J3HTQ1-F1
#
_entry.id   AF-A0A1J3HTQ1-F1
#
_cell.length_a   1.000
_cell.length_b   1.000
_cell.length_c   1.000
_cell.angle_alpha   90.00
_cell.angle_beta   90.00
_cell.angle_gamma   90.00
#
_symmetry.space_group_name_H-M   'P 1'
#
loop_
_entity.id
_entity.type
_entity.pdbx_description
1 polymer ?
#
loop_
_entity_poly.entity_id
_entity_poly.type
_entity_poly.pdbx_seq_one_letter_code
_entity_poly.pdbx_strand_id
1 'polypeptide(L)'
;KKKKKTWRFVCFLKNLIRWEARLDSIAVRLGLTGNICLAFLFYPVARGSSLLAAIGLTSESSINYHIWLGHLVMTLFTSHGLFYVIYWISTNQISQMFKWDRTGISNLAGEITLVAGLVMWATTFTAIRRRFFEVFFYTHYLYTVFMLFFVFHVGISYSLISLPGFYIFIVDRFLRYLQSRNNVKLVSARVLPCDTVELSFSKSPMLIYSPTSVMFVNIPSISKLQWHPFTITSSSKLEPEKLSVMIKGQGKWSTTLYQMLSSSDQIERLAVSIE
;
A
#
# COMPACT_ATOMS: atom_id res chain seq x y z
N LYS A 1 16.89 -36.85 -49.53
CA LYS A 1 15.87 -36.72 -48.46
C LYS A 1 16.45 -36.64 -47.03
N LYS A 2 17.42 -37.50 -46.62
CA LYS A 2 18.03 -37.49 -45.26
C LYS A 2 18.68 -36.16 -44.85
N LYS A 3 19.60 -35.60 -45.66
CA LYS A 3 20.25 -34.30 -45.37
C LYS A 3 19.26 -33.14 -45.16
N LYS A 4 18.18 -33.05 -45.96
CA LYS A 4 17.13 -32.03 -45.82
C LYS A 4 16.35 -32.15 -44.50
N LYS A 5 16.14 -33.37 -43.98
CA LYS A 5 15.55 -33.60 -42.65
C LYS A 5 16.51 -33.19 -41.52
N THR A 6 17.80 -33.49 -41.66
CA THR A 6 18.83 -33.10 -40.68
C THR A 6 18.96 -31.58 -40.59
N TRP A 7 18.99 -30.86 -41.72
CA TRP A 7 19.02 -29.40 -41.75
C TRP A 7 17.77 -28.74 -41.15
N ARG A 8 16.58 -29.30 -41.40
CA ARG A 8 15.34 -28.83 -40.75
C ARG A 8 15.36 -29.06 -39.24
N PHE A 9 15.91 -30.18 -38.79
CA PHE A 9 16.04 -30.48 -37.36
C PHE A 9 17.05 -29.56 -36.66
N VAL A 10 18.18 -29.26 -37.30
CA VAL A 10 19.17 -28.31 -36.78
C VAL A 10 18.64 -26.87 -36.76
N CYS A 11 17.92 -26.42 -37.80
CA CYS A 11 17.25 -25.12 -37.77
C CYS A 11 16.16 -25.05 -36.69
N PHE A 12 15.41 -26.13 -36.49
CA PHE A 12 14.40 -26.22 -35.44
C PHE A 12 15.02 -26.12 -34.04
N LEU A 13 16.10 -26.86 -33.77
CA LEU A 13 16.87 -26.76 -32.52
C LEU A 13 17.48 -25.37 -32.31
N LYS A 14 18.04 -24.75 -33.35
CA LYS A 14 18.55 -23.36 -33.26
C LYS A 14 17.44 -22.35 -32.97
N ASN A 15 16.26 -22.53 -33.56
CA ASN A 15 15.11 -21.68 -33.28
C ASN A 15 14.56 -21.91 -31.87
N LEU A 16 14.57 -23.15 -31.38
CA LEU A 16 14.21 -23.50 -30.00
C LEU A 16 15.10 -22.76 -28.99
N ILE A 17 16.41 -22.93 -29.09
CA ILE A 17 17.40 -22.28 -28.20
C ILE A 17 17.30 -20.74 -28.27
N ARG A 18 16.98 -20.19 -29.46
CA ARG A 18 16.88 -18.74 -29.67
C ARG A 18 15.65 -18.11 -29.00
N TRP A 19 14.51 -18.80 -28.94
CA TRP A 19 13.34 -18.22 -28.29
C TRP A 19 13.46 -18.32 -26.77
N GLU A 20 14.04 -19.39 -26.23
CA GLU A 20 14.28 -19.56 -24.79
C GLU A 20 15.17 -18.44 -24.25
N ALA A 21 16.29 -18.17 -24.94
CA ALA A 21 17.20 -17.07 -24.58
C ALA A 21 16.53 -15.68 -24.70
N ARG A 22 15.62 -15.49 -25.67
CA ARG A 22 14.84 -14.25 -25.77
C ARG A 22 13.86 -14.11 -24.61
N LEU A 23 13.24 -15.21 -24.20
CA LEU A 23 12.24 -15.21 -23.14
C LEU A 23 12.89 -14.90 -21.78
N ASP A 24 14.04 -15.50 -21.48
CA ASP A 24 14.87 -15.12 -20.34
C ASP A 24 15.25 -13.63 -20.37
N SER A 25 15.75 -13.11 -21.50
CA SER A 25 16.12 -11.69 -21.60
C SER A 25 14.93 -10.75 -21.37
N ILE A 26 13.76 -11.08 -21.89
CA ILE A 26 12.54 -10.29 -21.68
C ILE A 26 12.12 -10.36 -20.20
N ALA A 27 12.17 -11.54 -19.58
CA ALA A 27 11.85 -11.72 -18.17
C ALA A 27 12.75 -10.85 -17.28
N VAL A 28 14.07 -10.87 -17.48
CA VAL A 28 15.01 -10.00 -16.74
C VAL A 28 14.65 -8.52 -16.92
N ARG A 29 14.40 -8.07 -18.15
CA ARG A 29 14.06 -6.67 -18.44
C ARG A 29 12.78 -6.24 -17.73
N LEU A 30 11.74 -7.08 -17.73
CA LEU A 30 10.50 -6.81 -17.00
C LEU A 30 10.74 -6.67 -15.49
N GLY A 31 11.59 -7.53 -14.91
CA GLY A 31 11.98 -7.43 -13.51
C GLY A 31 12.73 -6.14 -13.20
N LEU A 32 13.69 -5.74 -14.05
CA LEU A 32 14.44 -4.50 -13.89
C LEU A 32 13.55 -3.25 -14.02
N THR A 33 12.66 -3.22 -15.03
CA THR A 33 11.68 -2.14 -15.19
C THR A 33 10.72 -2.09 -14.00
N GLY A 34 10.24 -3.26 -13.53
CA GLY A 34 9.39 -3.35 -12.35
C GLY A 34 10.08 -2.80 -11.10
N ASN A 35 11.39 -3.04 -10.93
CA ASN A 35 12.18 -2.51 -9.81
C ASN A 35 12.27 -0.97 -9.84
N ILE A 36 12.46 -0.39 -11.04
CA ILE A 36 12.43 1.07 -11.21
C ILE A 36 11.05 1.61 -10.81
N CYS A 37 9.96 0.98 -11.25
CA CYS A 37 8.61 1.41 -10.86
C CYS A 37 8.36 1.24 -9.35
N LEU A 38 8.88 0.17 -8.73
CA LEU A 38 8.77 -0.10 -7.30
C LEU A 38 9.46 1.01 -6.47
N ALA A 39 10.56 1.57 -6.96
CA ALA A 39 11.24 2.69 -6.30
C ALA A 39 10.31 3.89 -6.08
N PHE A 40 9.43 4.16 -7.04
CA PHE A 40 8.48 5.28 -6.94
C PHE A 40 7.19 4.94 -6.21
N LEU A 41 6.88 3.65 -5.98
CA LEU A 41 5.58 3.19 -5.47
C LEU A 41 5.21 3.76 -4.09
N PHE A 42 6.20 3.95 -3.22
CA PHE A 42 6.00 4.36 -1.82
C PHE A 42 5.97 5.88 -1.60
N TYR A 43 6.51 6.66 -2.54
CA TYR A 43 6.53 8.12 -2.42
C TYR A 43 5.13 8.75 -2.32
N PRO A 44 4.14 8.36 -3.16
CA PRO A 44 2.82 9.00 -3.11
C PRO A 44 2.03 8.69 -1.83
N VAL A 45 2.40 7.65 -1.07
CA VAL A 45 1.74 7.29 0.20
C VAL A 45 2.47 7.84 1.43
N ALA A 46 3.61 8.50 1.25
CA ALA A 46 4.36 9.18 2.30
C ALA A 46 3.75 10.57 2.62
N ARG A 47 2.53 10.59 3.16
CA ARG A 47 1.67 11.79 3.29
C ARG A 47 2.28 12.97 4.06
N GLY A 48 3.07 12.71 5.11
CA GLY A 48 3.75 13.74 5.90
C GLY A 48 5.12 14.12 5.33
N SER A 49 5.54 13.52 4.21
CA SER A 49 6.80 13.88 3.57
C SER A 49 6.71 15.27 2.94
N SER A 50 7.67 16.13 3.28
CA SER A 50 7.88 17.45 2.65
C SER A 50 8.11 17.36 1.14
N LEU A 51 8.43 16.18 0.61
CA LEU A 51 8.67 15.98 -0.82
C LEU A 51 7.41 16.15 -1.67
N LEU A 52 6.24 15.68 -1.19
CA LEU A 52 4.98 15.89 -1.92
C LEU A 52 4.61 17.38 -1.96
N ALA A 53 4.83 18.08 -0.85
CA ALA A 53 4.63 19.52 -0.75
C ALA A 53 5.62 20.32 -1.63
N ALA A 54 6.88 19.89 -1.72
CA ALA A 54 7.90 20.53 -2.55
C ALA A 54 7.59 20.46 -4.06
N ILE A 55 6.83 19.45 -4.50
CA ILE A 55 6.38 19.27 -5.89
C ILE A 55 4.97 19.89 -6.10
N GLY A 56 4.37 20.45 -5.05
CA GLY A 56 3.04 21.08 -5.11
C GLY A 56 1.88 20.08 -5.23
N LEU A 57 2.10 18.80 -4.87
CA LEU A 57 1.06 17.76 -4.91
C LEU A 57 0.40 17.58 -3.54
N THR A 58 -0.93 17.49 -3.54
CA THR A 58 -1.68 17.13 -2.34
C THR A 58 -1.61 15.63 -2.07
N SER A 59 -1.66 15.24 -0.80
CA SER A 59 -1.67 13.84 -0.36
C SER A 59 -2.91 13.06 -0.83
N GLU A 60 -3.99 13.76 -1.21
CA GLU A 60 -5.22 13.15 -1.75
C GLU A 60 -5.05 12.78 -3.22
N SER A 61 -4.48 13.68 -4.01
CA SER A 61 -4.17 13.43 -5.43
C SER A 61 -3.09 12.36 -5.57
N SER A 62 -2.12 12.33 -4.63
CA SER A 62 -0.98 11.41 -4.66
C SER A 62 -1.40 9.93 -4.65
N ILE A 63 -2.50 9.60 -3.97
CA ILE A 63 -3.02 8.22 -3.87
C ILE A 63 -3.32 7.63 -5.24
N ASN A 64 -3.80 8.42 -6.20
CA ASN A 64 -4.06 7.94 -7.55
C ASN A 64 -2.78 7.44 -8.21
N TYR A 65 -1.65 8.14 -8.06
CA TYR A 65 -0.37 7.68 -8.59
C TYR A 65 0.10 6.38 -7.94
N HIS A 66 -0.12 6.21 -6.63
CA HIS A 66 0.18 4.93 -5.97
C HIS A 66 -0.64 3.78 -6.57
N ILE A 67 -1.93 3.99 -6.86
CA ILE A 67 -2.79 2.98 -7.48
C ILE A 67 -2.26 2.63 -8.88
N TRP A 68 -1.98 3.62 -9.72
CA TRP A 68 -1.44 3.41 -11.07
C TRP A 68 -0.10 2.67 -11.05
N LEU A 69 0.85 3.13 -10.21
CA LEU A 69 2.14 2.48 -10.04
C LEU A 69 2.00 1.07 -9.49
N GLY A 70 1.08 0.84 -8.55
CA GLY A 70 0.80 -0.48 -7.99
C GLY A 70 0.35 -1.47 -9.05
N HIS A 71 -0.60 -1.09 -9.91
CA HIS A 71 -1.02 -1.93 -11.04
C HIS A 71 0.13 -2.19 -12.02
N LEU A 72 0.94 -1.17 -12.33
CA LEU A 72 2.08 -1.31 -13.23
C LEU A 72 3.13 -2.27 -12.67
N VAL A 73 3.57 -2.08 -11.42
CA VAL A 73 4.55 -2.93 -10.72
C VAL A 73 4.05 -4.37 -10.68
N MET A 74 2.80 -4.61 -10.27
CA MET A 74 2.26 -5.95 -10.16
C MET A 74 2.12 -6.63 -11.52
N THR A 75 1.76 -5.91 -12.57
CA THR A 75 1.70 -6.46 -13.94
C THR A 75 3.09 -6.85 -14.44
N LEU A 76 4.10 -6.00 -14.22
CA LEU A 76 5.49 -6.26 -14.63
C LEU A 76 6.09 -7.45 -13.88
N PHE A 77 5.93 -7.52 -12.55
CA PHE A 77 6.46 -8.62 -11.75
C PHE A 77 5.72 -9.94 -11.99
N THR A 78 4.41 -9.90 -12.20
CA THR A 78 3.64 -11.11 -12.58
C THR A 78 4.09 -11.61 -13.95
N SER A 79 4.32 -10.71 -14.92
CA SER A 79 4.83 -11.09 -16.25
C SER A 79 6.26 -11.63 -16.20
N HIS A 80 7.12 -11.03 -15.36
CA HIS A 80 8.47 -11.51 -15.09
C HIS A 80 8.46 -12.94 -14.53
N GLY A 81 7.68 -13.19 -13.47
CA GLY A 81 7.55 -14.53 -12.88
C GLY A 81 6.95 -15.54 -13.86
N LEU A 82 5.88 -15.17 -14.58
CA LEU A 82 5.24 -16.04 -15.57
C LEU A 82 6.22 -16.46 -16.68
N PHE A 83 7.02 -15.53 -17.20
CA PHE A 83 8.01 -15.86 -18.22
C PHE A 83 9.11 -16.78 -17.67
N TYR A 84 9.59 -16.57 -16.44
CA TYR A 84 10.53 -17.51 -15.84
C TYR A 84 9.95 -18.91 -15.62
N VAL A 85 8.69 -19.02 -15.19
CA VAL A 85 8.00 -20.30 -15.06
C VAL A 85 7.89 -21.00 -16.42
N ILE A 86 7.49 -20.29 -17.47
CA ILE A 86 7.43 -20.86 -18.84
C ILE A 86 8.83 -21.30 -19.31
N TYR A 87 9.86 -20.49 -19.07
CA TYR A 87 11.25 -20.80 -19.41
C TYR A 87 11.73 -22.08 -18.70
N TRP A 88 11.50 -22.21 -17.39
CA TRP A 88 11.92 -23.38 -16.62
C TRP A 88 11.13 -24.64 -16.98
N ILE A 89 9.84 -24.53 -17.31
CA ILE A 89 9.06 -25.66 -17.81
C ILE A 89 9.64 -26.15 -19.15
N SER A 90 9.94 -25.24 -20.08
CA SER A 90 10.47 -25.61 -21.41
C SER A 90 11.85 -26.25 -21.35
N THR A 91 12.73 -25.69 -20.51
CA THR A 91 14.10 -26.18 -20.34
C THR A 91 14.19 -27.37 -19.38
N ASN A 92 13.07 -27.82 -18.83
CA ASN A 92 12.96 -28.89 -17.84
C ASN A 92 13.78 -28.63 -16.56
N GLN A 93 13.80 -27.39 -16.10
CA GLN A 93 14.52 -26.89 -14.92
C GLN A 93 13.58 -26.34 -13.83
N ILE A 94 12.39 -26.92 -13.67
CA ILE A 94 11.38 -26.46 -12.68
C ILE A 94 11.93 -26.41 -11.25
N SER A 95 12.91 -27.26 -10.90
CA SER A 95 13.56 -27.23 -9.58
C SER A 95 14.22 -25.88 -9.25
N GLN A 96 14.54 -25.06 -10.26
CA GLN A 96 15.08 -23.71 -10.07
C GLN A 96 14.10 -22.78 -9.33
N MET A 97 12.79 -23.00 -9.44
CA MET A 97 11.78 -22.21 -8.71
C MET A 97 11.99 -22.25 -7.19
N PHE A 98 12.43 -23.39 -6.67
CA PHE A 98 12.63 -23.61 -5.24
C PHE A 98 14.06 -23.31 -4.77
N LYS A 99 14.91 -22.80 -5.66
CA LYS A 99 16.31 -22.54 -5.32
C LYS A 99 16.44 -21.34 -4.39
N TRP A 100 17.10 -21.57 -3.25
CA TRP A 100 17.52 -20.53 -2.32
C TRP A 100 19.04 -20.37 -2.35
N ASP A 101 19.52 -19.35 -3.05
CA ASP A 101 20.93 -18.98 -3.07
C ASP A 101 21.27 -17.99 -1.95
N ARG A 102 22.45 -18.13 -1.34
CA ARG A 102 22.95 -17.19 -0.31
C ARG A 102 23.60 -15.95 -0.92
N THR A 103 24.01 -16.03 -2.19
CA THR A 103 24.73 -14.98 -2.91
C THR A 103 24.06 -14.80 -4.27
N GLY A 104 23.58 -13.60 -4.55
CA GLY A 104 22.89 -13.29 -5.80
C GLY A 104 21.37 -13.45 -5.71
N ILE A 105 20.77 -14.06 -6.73
CA ILE A 105 19.31 -14.11 -6.89
C ILE A 105 18.74 -15.37 -6.24
N SER A 106 17.78 -15.22 -5.32
CA SER A 106 17.04 -16.35 -4.75
C SER A 106 15.64 -16.45 -5.35
N ASN A 107 15.40 -17.50 -6.14
CA ASN A 107 14.11 -17.69 -6.83
C ASN A 107 12.97 -17.97 -5.85
N LEU A 108 13.20 -18.80 -4.82
CA LEU A 108 12.18 -19.09 -3.81
C LEU A 108 11.73 -17.82 -3.06
N ALA A 109 12.66 -16.91 -2.76
CA ALA A 109 12.32 -15.60 -2.19
C ALA A 109 11.49 -14.76 -3.18
N GLY A 110 11.79 -14.82 -4.47
CA GLY A 110 11.01 -14.19 -5.53
C GLY A 110 9.58 -14.72 -5.62
N GLU A 111 9.40 -16.04 -5.52
CA GLU A 111 8.08 -16.68 -5.49
C GLU A 111 7.26 -16.23 -4.27
N ILE A 112 7.87 -16.22 -3.07
CA ILE A 112 7.20 -15.75 -1.85
C ILE A 112 6.77 -14.27 -1.99
N THR A 113 7.66 -13.45 -2.55
CA THR A 113 7.38 -12.04 -2.86
C THR A 113 6.21 -11.89 -3.82
N LEU A 114 6.21 -12.66 -4.91
CA LEU A 114 5.17 -12.61 -5.93
C LEU A 114 3.82 -13.06 -5.37
N VAL A 115 3.77 -14.15 -4.60
CA VAL A 115 2.54 -14.63 -3.95
C VAL A 115 1.98 -13.58 -2.99
N ALA A 116 2.82 -12.99 -2.13
CA ALA A 116 2.39 -11.92 -1.23
C ALA A 116 1.83 -10.72 -2.02
N GLY A 117 2.53 -10.31 -3.09
CA GLY A 117 2.10 -9.24 -3.98
C GLY A 117 0.79 -9.54 -4.70
N LEU A 118 0.59 -10.77 -5.19
CA LEU A 118 -0.64 -11.19 -5.86
C LEU A 118 -1.84 -11.18 -4.91
N VAL A 119 -1.66 -11.64 -3.67
CA VAL A 119 -2.72 -11.57 -2.64
C VAL A 119 -3.07 -10.11 -2.34
N MET A 120 -2.07 -9.25 -2.14
CA MET A 120 -2.30 -7.81 -1.99
C MET A 120 -3.07 -7.24 -3.18
N TRP A 121 -2.60 -7.51 -4.40
CA TRP A 121 -3.13 -6.95 -5.64
C TRP A 121 -4.56 -7.42 -5.92
N ALA A 122 -4.87 -8.69 -5.69
CA ALA A 122 -6.22 -9.22 -5.83
C ALA A 122 -7.21 -8.45 -4.94
N THR A 123 -6.82 -8.14 -3.71
CA THR A 123 -7.69 -7.41 -2.79
C THR A 123 -7.82 -5.91 -3.07
N THR A 124 -6.99 -5.33 -3.95
CA THR A 124 -7.12 -3.90 -4.30
C THR A 124 -8.19 -3.61 -5.34
N PHE A 125 -8.62 -4.62 -6.11
CA PHE A 125 -9.65 -4.46 -7.12
C PHE A 125 -10.93 -3.85 -6.53
N THR A 126 -11.49 -2.87 -7.22
CA THR A 126 -12.57 -2.02 -6.73
C THR A 126 -13.79 -2.81 -6.24
N ALA A 127 -14.14 -3.91 -6.91
CA ALA A 127 -15.24 -4.78 -6.50
C ALA A 127 -15.02 -5.42 -5.13
N ILE A 128 -13.80 -5.91 -4.86
CA ILE A 128 -13.44 -6.57 -3.60
C ILE A 128 -13.26 -5.52 -2.50
N ARG A 129 -12.46 -4.48 -2.76
CA ARG A 129 -12.16 -3.43 -1.78
C ARG A 129 -13.41 -2.70 -1.28
N ARG A 130 -14.40 -2.44 -2.15
CA ARG A 130 -15.65 -1.77 -1.74
C ARG A 130 -16.57 -2.67 -0.91
N ARG A 131 -16.55 -3.99 -1.13
CA ARG A 131 -17.40 -4.94 -0.41
C ARG A 131 -16.76 -5.47 0.88
N PHE A 132 -15.44 -5.67 0.86
CA PHE A 132 -14.66 -6.28 1.92
C PHE A 132 -13.45 -5.42 2.26
N PHE A 133 -13.70 -4.20 2.73
CA PHE A 133 -12.64 -3.23 3.05
C PHE A 133 -11.63 -3.76 4.08
N GLU A 134 -12.09 -4.49 5.09
CA GLU A 134 -11.21 -5.08 6.12
C GLU A 134 -10.23 -6.09 5.51
N VAL A 135 -10.69 -6.94 4.61
CA VAL A 135 -9.82 -7.91 3.91
C VAL A 135 -8.75 -7.16 3.15
N PHE A 136 -9.13 -6.18 2.31
CA PHE A 136 -8.18 -5.31 1.62
C PHE A 136 -7.18 -4.66 2.58
N PHE A 137 -7.67 -4.08 3.67
CA PHE A 137 -6.84 -3.34 4.62
C PHE A 137 -5.79 -4.25 5.27
N TYR A 138 -6.19 -5.43 5.76
CA TYR A 138 -5.29 -6.35 6.43
C TYR A 138 -4.32 -7.05 5.48
N THR A 139 -4.77 -7.48 4.30
CA THR A 139 -3.88 -8.10 3.31
C THR A 139 -2.87 -7.09 2.76
N HIS A 140 -3.20 -5.81 2.69
CA HIS A 140 -2.24 -4.81 2.21
C HIS A 140 -0.98 -4.73 3.08
N TYR A 141 -1.04 -5.04 4.38
CA TYR A 141 0.14 -5.11 5.26
C TYR A 141 1.16 -6.18 4.86
N LEU A 142 0.79 -7.13 3.99
CA LEU A 142 1.73 -8.04 3.36
C LEU A 142 2.81 -7.32 2.55
N TYR A 143 2.71 -5.99 2.34
CA TYR A 143 3.81 -5.18 1.79
C TYR A 143 5.12 -5.39 2.58
N THR A 144 5.04 -5.68 3.89
CA THR A 144 6.23 -5.95 4.72
C THR A 144 6.89 -7.27 4.29
N VAL A 145 6.09 -8.31 4.06
CA VAL A 145 6.57 -9.62 3.57
C VAL A 145 7.11 -9.47 2.15
N PHE A 146 6.37 -8.77 1.28
CA PHE A 146 6.78 -8.45 -0.08
C PHE A 146 8.16 -7.78 -0.09
N MET A 147 8.36 -6.70 0.66
CA MET A 147 9.64 -5.97 0.67
C MET A 147 10.77 -6.78 1.29
N LEU A 148 10.51 -7.54 2.36
CA LEU A 148 11.52 -8.38 3.00
C LEU A 148 12.06 -9.46 2.04
N PHE A 149 11.16 -10.22 1.42
CA PHE A 149 11.55 -11.27 0.50
C PHE A 149 12.03 -10.72 -0.85
N PHE A 150 11.61 -9.52 -1.26
CA PHE A 150 12.16 -8.84 -2.42
C PHE A 150 13.66 -8.59 -2.24
N VAL A 151 14.08 -8.14 -1.05
CA VAL A 151 15.50 -7.93 -0.74
C VAL A 151 16.28 -9.24 -0.79
N PHE A 152 15.72 -10.33 -0.28
CA PHE A 152 16.35 -11.66 -0.40
C PHE A 152 16.36 -12.18 -1.84
N HIS A 153 15.38 -11.80 -2.66
CA HIS A 153 15.28 -12.23 -4.05
C HIS A 153 16.36 -11.60 -4.92
N VAL A 154 16.53 -10.27 -4.90
CA VAL A 154 17.46 -9.57 -5.81
C VAL A 154 18.80 -9.19 -5.17
N GLY A 155 18.93 -9.37 -3.86
CA GLY A 155 20.09 -8.95 -3.08
C GLY A 155 20.15 -7.44 -2.83
N ILE A 156 21.10 -7.01 -2.00
CA ILE A 156 21.17 -5.62 -1.54
C ILE A 156 21.38 -4.62 -2.68
N SER A 157 22.25 -4.93 -3.66
CA SER A 157 22.64 -4.00 -4.72
C SER A 157 21.46 -3.53 -5.56
N TYR A 158 20.60 -4.45 -6.01
CA TYR A 158 19.40 -4.10 -6.78
C TYR A 158 18.28 -3.56 -5.90
N SER A 159 18.24 -3.96 -4.62
CA SER A 159 17.26 -3.44 -3.66
C SER A 159 17.49 -1.97 -3.32
N LEU A 160 18.72 -1.47 -3.38
CA LEU A 160 19.03 -0.05 -3.15
C LEU A 160 18.31 0.90 -4.11
N ILE A 161 17.82 0.41 -5.26
CA ILE A 161 16.98 1.20 -6.17
C ILE A 161 15.62 1.49 -5.50
N SER A 162 14.99 0.49 -4.87
CA SER A 162 13.65 0.64 -4.29
C SER A 162 13.61 1.05 -2.81
N LEU A 163 14.69 0.75 -2.06
CA LEU A 163 14.76 0.97 -0.61
C LEU A 163 14.59 2.43 -0.17
N PRO A 164 15.09 3.46 -0.87
CA PRO A 164 14.91 4.87 -0.45
C PRO A 164 13.44 5.29 -0.35
N GLY A 165 12.61 4.92 -1.33
CA GLY A 165 11.17 5.20 -1.30
C GLY A 165 10.48 4.48 -0.14
N PHE A 166 10.83 3.22 0.09
CA PHE A 166 10.31 2.44 1.22
C PHE A 166 10.75 3.04 2.57
N TYR A 167 12.00 3.47 2.70
CA TYR A 167 12.54 4.10 3.90
C TYR A 167 11.77 5.37 4.27
N ILE A 168 11.53 6.26 3.31
CA ILE A 168 10.74 7.49 3.54
C ILE A 168 9.32 7.13 4.02
N PHE A 169 8.70 6.11 3.42
CA PHE A 169 7.38 5.64 3.86
C PHE A 169 7.39 5.10 5.29
N ILE A 170 8.43 4.36 5.71
CA ILE A 170 8.56 3.86 7.07
C ILE A 170 8.78 5.00 8.07
N VAL A 171 9.63 5.98 7.75
CA VAL A 171 9.83 7.17 8.59
C VAL A 171 8.52 7.94 8.74
N ASP A 172 7.81 8.19 7.65
CA ASP A 172 6.50 8.86 7.65
C ASP A 172 5.46 8.08 8.47
N ARG A 173 5.44 6.74 8.37
CA ARG A 173 4.59 5.89 9.23
C ARG A 173 4.98 5.99 10.70
N PHE A 174 6.26 6.06 11.02
CA PHE A 174 6.74 6.16 12.40
C PHE A 174 6.43 7.53 13.02
N LEU A 175 6.59 8.62 12.28
CA LEU A 175 6.24 9.97 12.74
C LEU A 175 4.75 10.09 13.06
N ARG A 176 3.88 9.56 12.18
CA ARG A 176 2.43 9.48 12.44
C ARG A 176 2.09 8.65 13.66
N TYR A 177 2.78 7.53 13.85
CA TYR A 177 2.63 6.74 15.05
C TYR A 177 3.00 7.54 16.31
N LEU A 178 4.09 8.31 16.30
CA LEU A 178 4.45 9.17 17.42
C LEU A 178 3.41 10.27 17.66
N GLN A 179 2.90 10.92 16.60
CA GLN A 179 1.83 11.93 16.68
C GLN A 179 0.55 11.33 17.30
N SER A 180 0.18 10.12 16.89
CA SER A 180 -1.03 9.43 17.34
C SER A 180 -1.04 9.04 18.83
N ARG A 181 0.12 9.00 19.50
CA ARG A 181 0.19 8.64 20.92
C ARG A 181 -0.43 9.69 21.83
N ASN A 182 -0.55 10.93 21.37
CA ASN A 182 -1.20 11.98 22.12
C ASN A 182 -2.72 11.85 21.91
N ASN A 183 -3.40 11.30 22.91
CA ASN A 183 -4.86 11.35 22.95
C ASN A 183 -5.29 12.82 23.05
N VAL A 184 -6.14 13.24 22.13
CA VAL A 184 -6.66 14.60 22.13
C VAL A 184 -7.93 14.60 22.97
N LYS A 185 -8.08 15.60 23.84
CA LYS A 185 -9.25 15.72 24.69
C LYS A 185 -10.48 16.01 23.83
N LEU A 186 -11.46 15.12 23.86
CA LEU A 186 -12.78 15.34 23.30
C LEU A 186 -13.52 16.36 24.17
N VAL A 187 -13.92 17.49 23.58
CA VAL A 187 -14.61 18.60 24.25
C VAL A 187 -16.12 18.40 24.23
N SER A 188 -16.65 17.97 23.08
CA SER A 188 -18.07 17.64 22.97
C SER A 188 -18.30 16.58 21.90
N ALA A 189 -19.26 15.69 22.15
CA ALA A 189 -19.83 14.80 21.15
C ALA A 189 -21.33 15.09 21.08
N ARG A 190 -21.86 15.36 19.89
CA ARG A 190 -23.29 15.61 19.68
C ARG A 190 -23.83 14.66 18.63
N VAL A 191 -24.98 14.09 18.91
CA VAL A 191 -25.73 13.28 17.96
C VAL A 191 -26.69 14.20 17.21
N LEU A 192 -26.62 14.18 15.88
CA LEU A 192 -27.44 14.97 14.98
C LEU A 192 -28.44 14.06 14.23
N PRO A 193 -29.55 14.63 13.70
CA PRO A 193 -30.45 13.90 12.81
C PRO A 193 -29.71 13.29 11.61
N CYS A 194 -30.31 12.24 11.00
CA CYS A 194 -29.76 11.53 9.84
C CYS A 194 -28.46 10.75 10.13
N ASP A 195 -28.41 10.02 11.25
CA ASP A 195 -27.30 9.15 11.64
C ASP A 195 -25.94 9.85 11.62
N THR A 196 -25.89 11.09 12.09
CA THR A 196 -24.69 11.93 12.04
C THR A 196 -24.21 12.26 13.45
N VAL A 197 -22.90 12.27 13.65
CA VAL A 197 -22.24 12.65 14.90
C VAL A 197 -21.30 13.83 14.64
N GLU A 198 -21.39 14.86 15.47
CA GLU A 198 -20.40 15.92 15.55
C GLU A 198 -19.44 15.63 16.71
N LEU A 199 -18.15 15.57 16.44
CA LEU A 199 -17.11 15.47 17.46
C LEU A 199 -16.27 16.75 17.45
N SER A 200 -16.11 17.37 18.61
CA SER A 200 -15.26 18.56 18.81
C SER A 200 -14.12 18.22 19.77
N PHE A 201 -12.92 18.54 19.35
CA PHE A 201 -11.67 18.27 20.05
C PHE A 201 -11.00 19.56 20.50
N SER A 202 -10.26 19.50 21.60
CA SER A 202 -9.40 20.60 22.04
C SER A 202 -8.17 20.67 21.13
N LYS A 203 -7.81 21.86 20.68
CA LYS A 203 -6.62 22.05 19.84
C LYS A 203 -5.74 23.17 20.40
N SER A 204 -4.43 23.07 20.15
CA SER A 204 -3.49 24.16 20.41
C SER A 204 -3.75 25.35 19.47
N PRO A 205 -3.74 26.61 19.96
CA PRO A 205 -3.87 27.80 19.11
C PRO A 205 -2.84 27.86 17.96
N MET A 206 -1.66 27.26 18.13
CA MET A 206 -0.57 27.25 17.15
C MET A 206 -0.87 26.36 15.92
N LEU A 207 -1.81 25.41 16.01
CA LEU A 207 -2.16 24.52 14.90
C LEU A 207 -3.02 25.27 13.87
N ILE A 208 -2.43 25.77 12.78
CA ILE A 208 -3.16 26.45 11.71
C ILE A 208 -3.56 25.45 10.64
N TYR A 209 -4.84 25.46 10.24
CA TYR A 209 -5.35 24.60 9.18
C TYR A 209 -6.33 25.39 8.30
N SER A 210 -6.41 25.00 7.03
CA SER A 210 -7.41 25.54 6.12
C SER A 210 -8.75 24.82 6.34
N PRO A 211 -9.89 25.51 6.17
CA PRO A 211 -11.17 24.84 5.99
C PRO A 211 -11.03 23.78 4.88
N THR A 212 -11.77 22.68 4.98
CA THR A 212 -11.68 21.49 4.10
C THR A 212 -10.46 20.59 4.27
N SER A 213 -9.54 20.89 5.20
CA SER A 213 -8.49 19.95 5.56
C SER A 213 -9.08 18.64 6.11
N VAL A 214 -8.37 17.54 5.90
CA VAL A 214 -8.75 16.21 6.39
C VAL A 214 -7.94 15.85 7.61
N MET A 215 -8.60 15.17 8.55
CA MET A 215 -8.05 14.70 9.81
C MET A 215 -8.36 13.22 9.96
N PHE A 216 -7.42 12.43 10.45
CA PHE A 216 -7.62 11.01 10.69
C PHE A 216 -7.98 10.77 12.15
N VAL A 217 -9.05 10.02 12.37
CA VAL A 217 -9.57 9.71 13.70
C VAL A 217 -9.46 8.21 13.94
N ASN A 218 -8.89 7.84 15.10
CA ASN A 218 -8.93 6.49 15.64
C ASN A 218 -9.61 6.49 17.01
N ILE A 219 -10.52 5.53 17.19
CA ILE A 219 -11.23 5.30 18.45
C ILE A 219 -10.95 3.85 18.86
N PRO A 220 -9.99 3.61 19.77
CA PRO A 220 -9.52 2.27 20.13
C PRO A 220 -10.60 1.34 20.68
N SER A 221 -11.69 1.89 21.25
CA SER A 221 -12.83 1.11 21.74
C SER A 221 -13.63 0.43 20.63
N ILE A 222 -13.59 0.99 19.41
CA ILE A 222 -14.22 0.39 18.21
C ILE A 222 -13.18 -0.44 17.45
N SER A 223 -12.01 0.15 17.17
CA SER A 223 -10.95 -0.51 16.42
C SER A 223 -9.58 0.06 16.74
N LYS A 224 -8.65 -0.82 17.13
CA LYS A 224 -7.27 -0.43 17.48
C LYS A 224 -6.40 -0.04 16.29
N LEU A 225 -6.75 -0.48 15.08
CA LEU A 225 -5.90 -0.35 13.90
C LEU A 225 -6.49 0.53 12.79
N GLN A 226 -7.81 0.76 12.81
CA GLN A 226 -8.48 1.49 11.74
C GLN A 226 -8.44 3.00 11.99
N TRP A 227 -7.92 3.73 11.01
CA TRP A 227 -7.88 5.19 10.98
C TRP A 227 -8.80 5.68 9.88
N HIS A 228 -9.72 6.59 10.21
CA HIS A 228 -10.73 7.07 9.27
C HIS A 228 -10.54 8.56 8.96
N PRO A 229 -10.47 8.95 7.68
CA PRO A 229 -10.38 10.35 7.29
C PRO A 229 -11.74 11.04 7.43
N PHE A 230 -11.75 12.23 8.04
CA PHE A 230 -12.90 13.12 8.09
C PHE A 230 -12.49 14.55 7.77
N THR A 231 -13.34 15.25 7.04
CA THR A 231 -13.14 16.66 6.73
C THR A 231 -13.45 17.50 7.97
N ILE A 232 -12.54 18.43 8.28
CA ILE A 232 -12.70 19.39 9.36
C ILE A 232 -13.79 20.40 8.97
N THR A 233 -14.78 20.58 9.84
CA THR A 233 -15.90 21.51 9.64
C THR A 233 -15.69 22.85 10.34
N SER A 234 -14.84 22.90 11.36
CA SER A 234 -14.46 24.12 12.07
C SER A 234 -13.46 24.97 11.27
N SER A 235 -13.25 26.22 11.69
CA SER A 235 -12.26 27.12 11.10
C SER A 235 -11.24 27.54 12.15
N SER A 236 -9.95 27.36 11.87
CA SER A 236 -8.89 27.70 12.83
C SER A 236 -8.83 29.18 13.18
N LYS A 237 -9.37 30.06 12.32
CA LYS A 237 -9.41 31.52 12.53
C LYS A 237 -10.58 31.95 13.42
N LEU A 238 -11.70 31.24 13.35
CA LEU A 238 -12.91 31.54 14.12
C LEU A 238 -12.90 30.83 15.48
N GLU A 239 -12.37 29.60 15.51
CA GLU A 239 -12.34 28.74 16.68
C GLU A 239 -10.88 28.32 16.98
N PRO A 240 -10.08 29.16 17.65
CA PRO A 240 -8.64 28.94 17.81
C PRO A 240 -8.31 27.72 18.68
N GLU A 241 -9.21 27.33 19.59
CA GLU A 241 -9.01 26.24 20.57
C GLU A 241 -9.84 24.99 20.28
N LYS A 242 -10.66 24.99 19.21
CA LYS A 242 -11.53 23.87 18.86
C LYS A 242 -11.28 23.36 17.45
N LEU A 243 -11.48 22.07 17.30
CA LEU A 243 -11.41 21.36 16.03
C LEU A 243 -12.61 20.41 15.95
N SER A 244 -13.47 20.59 14.96
CA SER A 244 -14.70 19.81 14.83
C SER A 244 -14.74 19.02 13.52
N VAL A 245 -15.29 17.81 13.59
CA VAL A 245 -15.55 16.94 12.44
C VAL A 245 -16.97 16.41 12.51
N MET A 246 -17.56 16.16 11.33
CA MET A 246 -18.90 15.60 11.21
C MET A 246 -18.84 14.23 10.53
N ILE A 247 -19.37 13.22 11.22
CA ILE A 247 -19.25 11.80 10.84
C ILE A 247 -20.63 11.23 10.58
N LYS A 248 -20.88 10.76 9.36
CA LYS A 248 -22.12 10.08 8.98
C LYS A 248 -22.01 8.56 9.13
N GLY A 249 -23.03 7.91 9.66
CA GLY A 249 -23.21 6.46 9.70
C GLY A 249 -23.38 5.91 8.28
N GLN A 250 -22.32 5.34 7.71
CA GLN A 250 -22.30 4.78 6.34
C GLN A 250 -21.57 3.43 6.28
N GLY A 251 -20.79 3.08 7.30
CA GLY A 251 -20.10 1.81 7.39
C GLY A 251 -20.09 1.29 8.81
N LYS A 252 -19.68 0.03 8.97
CA LYS A 252 -19.70 -0.67 10.27
C LYS A 252 -19.06 0.16 11.39
N TRP A 253 -17.92 0.79 11.14
CA TRP A 253 -17.22 1.62 12.11
C TRP A 253 -18.03 2.86 12.51
N SER A 254 -18.53 3.65 11.55
CA SER A 254 -19.26 4.89 11.85
C SER A 254 -20.66 4.65 12.39
N THR A 255 -21.33 3.57 11.99
CA THR A 255 -22.61 3.15 12.58
C THR A 255 -22.42 2.69 14.02
N THR A 256 -21.35 1.96 14.33
CA THR A 256 -21.02 1.57 15.72
C THR A 256 -20.75 2.80 16.57
N LEU A 257 -20.00 3.78 16.05
CA LEU A 257 -19.75 5.06 16.74
C LEU A 257 -21.06 5.79 17.06
N TYR A 258 -21.97 5.89 16.09
CA TYR A 258 -23.27 6.51 16.28
C TYR A 258 -24.05 5.80 17.40
N GLN A 259 -24.19 4.48 17.33
CA GLN A 259 -24.89 3.68 18.35
C GLN A 259 -24.29 3.84 19.74
N MET A 260 -22.96 3.82 19.85
CA MET A 260 -22.27 4.03 21.13
C MET A 260 -22.63 5.38 21.76
N LEU A 261 -22.59 6.46 20.98
CA LEU A 261 -22.89 7.81 21.45
C LEU A 261 -24.38 8.08 21.66
N SER A 262 -25.26 7.40 20.92
CA SER A 262 -26.71 7.47 21.13
C SER A 262 -27.17 6.73 22.40
N SER A 263 -26.45 5.67 22.78
CA SER A 263 -26.81 4.80 23.92
C SER A 263 -26.20 5.20 25.26
N SER A 264 -25.14 6.01 25.28
CA SER A 264 -24.28 6.21 26.45
C SER A 264 -24.00 7.68 26.72
N ASP A 265 -24.32 8.15 27.93
CA ASP A 265 -23.92 9.47 28.46
C ASP A 265 -22.40 9.58 28.74
N GLN A 266 -21.59 8.56 28.41
CA GLN A 266 -20.15 8.54 28.69
C GLN A 266 -19.29 9.30 27.67
N ILE A 267 -19.62 10.57 27.40
CA ILE A 267 -18.82 11.47 26.56
C ILE A 267 -17.41 11.68 27.15
N GLU A 268 -17.28 11.67 28.49
CA GLU A 268 -16.03 12.02 29.18
C GLU A 268 -14.91 10.97 29.11
N ARG A 269 -15.18 9.73 28.66
CA ARG A 269 -14.19 8.62 28.68
C ARG A 269 -13.76 8.12 27.31
N LEU A 270 -14.22 8.73 26.21
CA LEU A 270 -13.83 8.28 24.88
C LEU A 270 -12.39 8.71 24.59
N ALA A 271 -11.46 7.75 24.66
CA ALA A 271 -10.10 7.96 24.18
C ALA A 271 -10.13 8.07 22.65
N VAL A 272 -9.67 9.20 22.12
CA VAL A 272 -9.59 9.45 20.69
C VAL A 272 -8.16 9.87 20.33
N SER A 273 -7.59 9.18 19.35
CA SER A 273 -6.27 9.47 18.80
C SER A 273 -6.43 10.09 17.41
N ILE A 274 -5.58 11.07 17.11
CA ILE A 274 -5.74 11.94 15.93
C ILE A 274 -4.41 12.05 15.19
N GLU A 275 -4.47 12.00 13.86
CA GLU A 275 -3.35 12.22 12.94
C GLU A 275 -3.69 13.29 11.91
#